data_AF-A0A1G1A5U2-F1
#
_entry.id   AF-A0A1G1A5U2-F1
#
_cell.length_a   1.000
_cell.length_b   1.000
_cell.length_c   1.000
_cell.angle_alpha   90.00
_cell.angle_beta   90.00
_cell.angle_gamma   90.00
#
_symmetry.space_group_name_H-M   'P 1'
#
loop_
_entity.id
_entity.type
_entity.pdbx_description
1 polymer ?
#
loop_
_entity_poly.entity_id
_entity_poly.type
_entity_poly.pdbx_seq_one_letter_code
_entity_poly.pdbx_strand_id
1 'polypeptide(L)'
;MIAVILATRMEADPLLKRLAAEPVPARPFNTWRFASAGGGLIVVSGMGQAAARLAAAYALDQPGVGRIVNAGICGSLRGDAPGNLFCVGEAMDGDAILSGGPTMGHNVPPGPWFGLTRARLTTVLEPVFDAKKRQALAKAAELVDMEGFAITSVCRERGVACHLVKGVSDRADEDGKDAIARNLPTVCEALAETVATGLHNGALGQTGSSSGLTGKVVRLIRVEHTIFSIPLLVAGALLGTGGQMPAGSVLGLIILAGVGARTLGMAMNRILDRDIDALNPRTAAREIPSGQLSLRAAYAVAAAGLGLYLLACAGLGPLVLLLSPLPAVLLIGYSLLKRFTCLCHFGIGLCLAASVPAAFVAVSGRLALTAEVMLLAAFAFFWMSGFDIIYAMQDASSDRQTGVKSIPAAIGVTGADRVSAMIHLAAVTALVALWWRMGAGLTAAAAGIVALAAFIVAHLPGVPLVKRFFPISAVAGVAGALVPMLGGLP
;
A
#
# COMPACT_ATOMS: atom_id res chain seq x y z
N MET A 1 20.85 -2.09 11.48
CA MET A 1 21.47 -1.56 10.26
C MET A 1 21.06 -2.42 9.06
N ILE A 2 20.84 -1.77 7.91
CA ILE A 2 20.57 -2.43 6.62
C ILE A 2 21.80 -2.24 5.74
N ALA A 3 22.23 -3.29 5.04
CA ALA A 3 23.24 -3.19 3.99
C ALA A 3 22.60 -3.35 2.61
N VAL A 4 22.83 -2.38 1.72
CA VAL A 4 22.43 -2.43 0.31
C VAL A 4 23.65 -2.81 -0.52
N ILE A 5 23.55 -3.90 -1.30
CA ILE A 5 24.65 -4.40 -2.14
C ILE A 5 24.28 -4.22 -3.60
N LEU A 6 25.12 -3.49 -4.33
CA LEU A 6 24.99 -3.26 -5.78
C LEU A 6 26.27 -3.69 -6.50
N ALA A 7 26.18 -4.12 -7.75
CA ALA A 7 27.33 -4.69 -8.45
C ALA A 7 28.35 -3.62 -8.87
N THR A 8 27.87 -2.46 -9.33
CA THR A 8 28.71 -1.42 -9.94
C THR A 8 28.49 -0.03 -9.35
N ARG A 9 29.45 0.88 -9.57
CA ARG A 9 29.28 2.31 -9.23
C ARG A 9 28.16 2.96 -10.01
N MET A 10 27.95 2.57 -11.26
CA MET A 10 26.86 3.10 -12.09
C MET A 10 25.47 2.78 -11.50
N GLU A 11 25.31 1.59 -10.91
CA GLU A 11 24.10 1.22 -10.18
C GLU A 11 23.98 1.98 -8.85
N ALA A 12 25.08 2.16 -8.13
CA ALA A 12 25.08 2.76 -6.80
C ALA A 12 24.91 4.30 -6.80
N ASP A 13 25.49 5.01 -7.76
CA ASP A 13 25.59 6.47 -7.75
C ASP A 13 24.22 7.18 -7.64
N PRO A 14 23.15 6.78 -8.37
CA PRO A 14 21.83 7.37 -8.21
C PRO A 14 21.24 7.20 -6.80
N LEU A 15 21.55 6.09 -6.13
CA LEU A 15 21.10 5.80 -4.76
C LEU A 15 21.92 6.57 -3.73
N LEU A 16 23.25 6.64 -3.92
CA LEU A 16 24.17 7.40 -3.07
C LEU A 16 23.77 8.87 -3.00
N LYS A 17 23.44 9.48 -4.15
CA LYS A 17 22.95 10.86 -4.25
C LYS A 17 21.64 11.05 -3.48
N ARG A 18 20.67 10.17 -3.69
CA ARG A 18 19.34 10.26 -3.04
C ARG A 18 19.39 10.12 -1.53
N LEU A 19 20.28 9.27 -1.02
CA LEU A 19 20.41 9.00 0.41
C LEU A 19 21.44 9.90 1.11
N ALA A 20 22.03 10.87 0.40
CA ALA A 20 23.11 11.71 0.89
C ALA A 20 24.21 10.88 1.59
N ALA A 21 24.62 9.78 0.94
CA ALA A 21 25.49 8.80 1.55
C ALA A 21 26.95 9.25 1.59
N GLU A 22 27.60 9.07 2.75
CA GLU A 22 28.97 9.49 3.01
C GLU A 22 29.95 8.31 2.90
N PRO A 23 31.12 8.47 2.25
CA PRO A 23 32.07 7.39 2.08
C PRO A 23 32.66 6.96 3.42
N VAL A 24 32.80 5.65 3.61
CA VAL A 24 33.52 5.06 4.74
C VAL A 24 34.89 4.61 4.26
N PRO A 25 35.99 4.98 4.95
CA PRO A 25 37.31 4.43 4.67
C PRO A 25 37.36 2.97 5.13
N ALA A 26 36.79 2.07 4.32
CA ALA A 26 36.77 0.64 4.58
C ALA A 26 37.25 -0.14 3.36
N ARG A 27 38.14 -1.10 3.61
CA ARG A 27 38.60 -2.11 2.64
C ARG A 27 37.97 -3.45 3.02
N PRO A 28 37.71 -4.37 2.06
CA PRO A 28 38.13 -4.32 0.66
C PRO A 28 37.13 -3.68 -0.32
N PHE A 29 35.89 -3.38 0.09
CA PHE A 29 34.85 -2.87 -0.81
C PHE A 29 34.59 -1.38 -0.63
N ASN A 30 34.30 -0.70 -1.74
CA ASN A 30 33.83 0.68 -1.67
C ASN A 30 32.49 0.73 -0.92
N THR A 31 32.48 1.46 0.18
CA THR A 31 31.38 1.44 1.15
C THR A 31 30.98 2.86 1.54
N TRP A 32 29.67 3.10 1.68
CA TRP A 32 29.10 4.37 2.13
C TRP A 32 28.12 4.14 3.27
N ARG A 33 28.01 5.11 4.17
CA ARG A 33 26.97 5.17 5.21
C ARG A 33 25.88 6.14 4.81
N PHE A 34 24.64 5.82 5.16
CA PHE A 34 23.52 6.73 5.00
C PHE A 34 22.64 6.73 6.24
N ALA A 35 21.93 7.85 6.45
CA ALA A 35 21.02 8.01 7.56
C ALA A 35 19.74 7.19 7.34
N SER A 36 19.40 6.35 8.31
CA SER A 36 18.10 5.67 8.40
C SER A 36 17.81 5.34 9.87
N ALA A 37 16.57 4.93 10.20
CA ALA A 37 16.12 4.68 11.57
C ALA A 37 17.01 3.71 12.40
N GLY A 38 17.83 2.87 11.73
CA GLY A 38 18.80 1.98 12.39
C GLY A 38 20.19 1.99 11.74
N GLY A 39 20.52 3.06 11.00
CA GLY A 39 21.72 3.19 10.17
C GLY A 39 21.69 2.33 8.90
N GLY A 40 22.38 2.79 7.86
CA GLY A 40 22.48 2.09 6.59
C GLY A 40 23.89 2.04 6.03
N LEU A 41 24.19 0.98 5.28
CA LEU A 41 25.42 0.80 4.52
C LEU A 41 25.07 0.54 3.05
N ILE A 42 25.85 1.10 2.14
CA ILE A 42 25.85 0.75 0.71
C ILE A 42 27.22 0.17 0.40
N VAL A 43 27.25 -1.03 -0.18
CA VAL A 43 28.47 -1.75 -0.55
C VAL A 43 28.42 -2.02 -2.05
N VAL A 44 29.46 -1.61 -2.77
CA VAL A 44 29.63 -1.98 -4.19
C VAL A 44 30.48 -3.25 -4.26
N SER A 45 29.88 -4.35 -4.72
CA SER A 45 30.50 -5.67 -4.69
C SER A 45 31.50 -5.90 -5.83
N GLY A 46 31.30 -5.28 -6.98
CA GLY A 46 31.81 -5.80 -8.25
C GLY A 46 30.83 -6.81 -8.86
N MET A 47 30.98 -7.08 -10.16
CA MET A 47 30.13 -8.01 -10.90
C MET A 47 30.53 -9.48 -10.66
N GLY A 48 29.53 -10.35 -10.62
CA GLY A 48 29.73 -11.80 -10.55
C GLY A 48 29.62 -12.41 -9.15
N GLN A 49 29.39 -13.72 -9.14
CA GLN A 49 29.00 -14.46 -7.94
C GLN A 49 30.05 -14.43 -6.82
N ALA A 50 31.34 -14.58 -7.14
CA ALA A 50 32.41 -14.58 -6.14
C ALA A 50 32.53 -13.24 -5.41
N ALA A 51 32.49 -12.14 -6.17
CA ALA A 51 32.54 -10.79 -5.64
C ALA A 51 31.30 -10.49 -4.77
N ALA A 52 30.12 -10.91 -5.25
CA ALA A 52 28.86 -10.78 -4.54
C ALA A 52 28.83 -11.54 -3.21
N ARG A 53 29.35 -12.79 -3.16
CA ARG A 53 29.47 -13.57 -1.92
C ARG A 53 30.38 -12.88 -0.90
N LEU A 54 31.56 -12.42 -1.35
CA LEU A 54 32.52 -11.73 -0.47
C LEU A 54 31.96 -10.40 0.06
N ALA A 55 31.26 -9.64 -0.78
CA ALA A 55 30.61 -8.39 -0.36
C ALA A 55 29.47 -8.63 0.64
N ALA A 56 28.68 -9.68 0.44
CA ALA A 56 27.64 -10.08 1.39
C ALA A 56 28.24 -10.49 2.75
N ALA A 57 29.28 -11.32 2.76
CA ALA A 57 29.97 -11.70 3.98
C ALA A 57 30.56 -10.46 4.69
N TYR A 58 31.28 -9.62 3.96
CA TYR A 58 31.82 -8.36 4.46
C TYR A 58 30.76 -7.45 5.07
N ALA A 59 29.59 -7.31 4.41
CA ALA A 59 28.50 -6.49 4.90
C ALA A 59 27.89 -7.05 6.19
N LEU A 60 27.76 -8.38 6.31
CA LEU A 60 27.23 -9.04 7.51
C LEU A 60 28.20 -8.98 8.70
N ASP A 61 29.50 -8.91 8.44
CA ASP A 61 30.51 -8.74 9.48
C ASP A 61 30.58 -7.28 9.99
N GLN A 62 29.87 -6.33 9.36
CA GLN A 62 29.76 -4.96 9.87
C GLN A 62 28.82 -4.88 11.09
N PRO A 63 29.21 -4.14 12.15
CA PRO A 63 28.41 -4.05 13.37
C PRO A 63 26.96 -3.60 13.12
N GLY A 64 26.01 -4.41 13.59
CA GLY A 64 24.59 -4.10 13.57
C GLY A 64 23.87 -4.34 12.25
N VAL A 65 24.53 -4.90 11.22
CA VAL A 65 23.86 -5.32 9.98
C VAL A 65 23.05 -6.58 10.25
N GLY A 66 21.72 -6.44 10.20
CA GLY A 66 20.78 -7.56 10.41
C GLY A 66 19.91 -7.84 9.20
N ARG A 67 20.20 -7.20 8.05
CA ARG A 67 19.42 -7.34 6.82
C ARG A 67 20.25 -6.91 5.61
N ILE A 68 20.14 -7.67 4.53
CA ILE A 68 20.72 -7.33 3.23
C ILE A 68 19.61 -7.01 2.22
N VAL A 69 19.85 -5.98 1.42
CA VAL A 69 19.10 -5.67 0.21
C VAL A 69 20.06 -5.76 -0.96
N ASN A 70 19.84 -6.69 -1.88
CA ASN A 70 20.53 -6.65 -3.15
C ASN A 70 19.68 -5.90 -4.17
N ALA A 71 20.24 -4.84 -4.72
CA ALA A 71 19.63 -4.05 -5.78
C ALA A 71 20.57 -4.03 -6.98
N GLY A 72 20.04 -4.34 -8.16
CA GLY A 72 20.84 -4.26 -9.39
C GLY A 72 20.00 -4.45 -10.64
N ILE A 73 20.65 -4.33 -11.79
CA ILE A 73 20.04 -4.64 -13.08
C ILE A 73 19.97 -6.16 -13.29
N CYS A 74 19.14 -6.58 -14.24
CA CYS A 74 19.00 -7.98 -14.66
C CYS A 74 18.55 -8.04 -16.13
N GLY A 75 18.82 -9.18 -16.77
CA GLY A 75 18.21 -9.54 -18.05
C GLY A 75 16.84 -10.18 -17.84
N SER A 76 15.93 -9.97 -18.79
CA SER A 76 14.63 -10.61 -18.81
C SER A 76 14.64 -11.85 -19.72
N LEU A 77 14.30 -13.00 -19.17
CA LEU A 77 14.22 -14.26 -19.91
C LEU A 77 12.88 -14.41 -20.67
N ARG A 78 11.84 -13.69 -20.27
CA ARG A 78 10.48 -13.77 -20.85
C ARG A 78 10.08 -12.59 -21.74
N GLY A 79 11.00 -11.67 -22.00
CA GLY A 79 10.76 -10.54 -22.91
C GLY A 79 10.08 -9.32 -22.28
N ASP A 80 10.12 -9.19 -20.95
CA ASP A 80 9.78 -7.97 -20.24
C ASP A 80 10.53 -6.75 -20.80
N ALA A 81 9.87 -5.59 -20.78
CA ALA A 81 10.44 -4.36 -21.29
C ALA A 81 11.52 -3.83 -20.34
N PRO A 82 12.64 -3.31 -20.87
CA PRO A 82 13.60 -2.58 -20.08
C PRO A 82 12.95 -1.44 -19.29
N GLY A 83 13.36 -1.26 -18.03
CA GLY A 83 12.74 -0.32 -17.09
C GLY A 83 11.74 -0.96 -16.13
N ASN A 84 11.25 -2.17 -16.43
CA ASN A 84 10.39 -2.89 -15.48
C ASN A 84 11.19 -3.30 -14.23
N LEU A 85 10.57 -3.13 -13.06
CA LEU A 85 11.17 -3.43 -11.75
C LEU A 85 10.43 -4.60 -11.09
N PHE A 86 11.19 -5.46 -10.42
CA PHE A 86 10.69 -6.69 -9.82
C PHE A 86 11.22 -6.88 -8.40
N CYS A 87 10.40 -7.51 -7.56
CA CYS A 87 10.87 -8.16 -6.33
C CYS A 87 11.12 -9.63 -6.61
N VAL A 88 12.26 -10.15 -6.18
CA VAL A 88 12.53 -11.58 -6.34
C VAL A 88 11.83 -12.36 -5.22
N GLY A 89 11.10 -13.41 -5.59
CA GLY A 89 10.48 -14.34 -4.64
C GLY A 89 11.32 -15.58 -4.37
N GLU A 90 12.14 -15.97 -5.33
CA GLU A 90 13.05 -17.11 -5.25
C GLU A 90 14.28 -16.83 -6.13
N ALA A 91 15.47 -17.07 -5.61
CA ALA A 91 16.73 -16.99 -6.33
C ALA A 91 17.31 -18.39 -6.54
N MET A 92 17.80 -18.70 -7.74
CA MET A 92 18.25 -20.03 -8.14
C MET A 92 19.65 -19.99 -8.77
N ASP A 93 20.39 -21.09 -8.63
CA ASP A 93 21.66 -21.30 -9.34
C ASP A 93 21.40 -21.62 -10.82
N GLY A 94 21.74 -20.67 -11.69
CA GLY A 94 21.58 -20.80 -13.14
C GLY A 94 22.64 -21.67 -13.80
N ASP A 95 23.85 -21.72 -13.25
CA ASP A 95 24.91 -22.56 -13.79
C ASP A 95 24.63 -24.03 -13.49
N ALA A 96 24.02 -24.34 -12.33
CA ALA A 96 23.47 -25.67 -12.05
C ALA A 96 22.36 -26.06 -13.05
N ILE A 97 21.46 -25.13 -13.41
CA ILE A 97 20.42 -25.37 -14.43
C ILE A 97 21.05 -25.68 -15.80
N LEU A 98 22.03 -24.88 -16.22
CA LEU A 98 22.68 -25.02 -17.52
C LEU A 98 23.51 -26.31 -17.63
N SER A 99 24.10 -26.77 -16.53
CA SER A 99 24.87 -28.01 -16.46
C SER A 99 24.01 -29.27 -16.27
N GLY A 100 22.70 -29.14 -16.10
CA GLY A 100 21.79 -30.25 -15.81
C GLY A 100 21.95 -30.81 -14.39
N GLY A 101 22.57 -30.04 -13.49
CA GLY A 101 22.75 -30.40 -12.08
C GLY A 101 21.48 -30.18 -11.23
N PRO A 102 21.52 -30.58 -9.94
CA PRO A 102 20.42 -30.36 -9.03
C PRO A 102 20.17 -28.87 -8.80
N THR A 103 18.94 -28.41 -9.03
CA THR A 103 18.56 -27.00 -8.86
C THR A 103 18.26 -26.70 -7.39
N MET A 104 19.08 -25.87 -6.74
CA MET A 104 18.75 -25.29 -5.44
C MET A 104 18.17 -23.89 -5.60
N GLY A 105 16.93 -23.72 -5.13
CA GLY A 105 16.29 -22.43 -4.96
C GLY A 105 16.39 -21.93 -3.52
N HIS A 106 16.46 -20.62 -3.35
CA HIS A 106 16.36 -19.96 -2.06
C HIS A 106 15.19 -18.99 -2.08
N ASN A 107 14.21 -19.23 -1.19
CA ASN A 107 13.09 -18.34 -0.99
C ASN A 107 13.59 -16.98 -0.49
N VAL A 108 13.20 -15.93 -1.20
CA VAL A 108 13.49 -14.55 -0.84
C VAL A 108 12.21 -13.96 -0.20
N PRO A 109 12.25 -13.59 1.09
CA PRO A 109 11.11 -12.99 1.76
C PRO A 109 10.73 -11.66 1.11
N PRO A 110 9.44 -11.30 1.06
CA PRO A 110 9.00 -10.03 0.50
C PRO A 110 9.64 -8.85 1.25
N GLY A 111 10.12 -7.86 0.49
CA GLY A 111 10.60 -6.58 1.01
C GLY A 111 9.48 -5.52 1.07
N PRO A 112 9.79 -4.29 1.48
CA PRO A 112 8.83 -3.19 1.61
C PRO A 112 8.40 -2.55 0.28
N TRP A 113 8.84 -3.09 -0.85
CA TRP A 113 8.57 -2.55 -2.18
C TRP A 113 7.22 -3.07 -2.69
N PHE A 114 6.16 -2.63 -2.02
CA PHE A 114 4.78 -2.96 -2.38
C PHE A 114 4.45 -2.46 -3.79
N GLY A 115 3.92 -3.33 -4.63
CA GLY A 115 3.52 -3.00 -6.01
C GLY A 115 4.51 -3.46 -7.09
N LEU A 116 5.70 -3.96 -6.73
CA LEU A 116 6.55 -4.65 -7.69
C LEU A 116 6.04 -6.06 -7.97
N THR A 117 6.08 -6.46 -9.24
CA THR A 117 5.77 -7.83 -9.65
C THR A 117 6.79 -8.80 -9.04
N ARG A 118 6.31 -9.94 -8.53
CA ARG A 118 7.17 -10.95 -7.96
C ARG A 118 7.66 -11.90 -9.05
N ALA A 119 8.98 -12.12 -9.13
CA ALA A 119 9.62 -12.95 -10.14
C ALA A 119 10.61 -13.94 -9.51
N ARG A 120 10.91 -15.03 -10.23
CA ARG A 120 12.04 -15.91 -9.94
C ARG A 120 13.26 -15.42 -10.70
N LEU A 121 14.39 -15.43 -10.01
CA LEU A 121 15.68 -14.99 -10.53
C LEU A 121 16.62 -16.18 -10.61
N THR A 122 17.34 -16.29 -11.70
CA THR A 122 18.49 -17.19 -11.81
C THR A 122 19.77 -16.39 -11.89
N THR A 123 20.85 -16.90 -11.30
CA THR A 123 22.16 -16.25 -11.35
C THR A 123 23.15 -17.11 -12.12
N VAL A 124 23.92 -16.50 -13.03
CA VAL A 124 24.90 -17.18 -13.88
C VAL A 124 26.28 -16.53 -13.80
N LEU A 125 27.33 -17.29 -14.12
CA LEU A 125 28.70 -16.78 -14.17
C LEU A 125 28.99 -15.86 -15.36
N GLU A 126 28.34 -16.11 -16.50
CA GLU A 126 28.53 -15.34 -17.73
C GLU A 126 27.21 -14.69 -18.17
N PRO A 127 27.22 -13.44 -18.65
CA PRO A 127 26.05 -12.81 -19.23
C PRO A 127 25.42 -13.67 -20.32
N VAL A 128 24.08 -13.76 -20.32
CA VAL A 128 23.33 -14.56 -21.28
C VAL A 128 23.02 -13.73 -22.52
N PHE A 129 23.67 -14.06 -23.63
CA PHE A 129 23.35 -13.52 -24.96
C PHE A 129 23.04 -14.63 -25.98
N ASP A 130 23.19 -15.90 -25.59
CA ASP A 130 22.91 -17.07 -26.43
C ASP A 130 21.47 -17.55 -26.26
N ALA A 131 20.77 -17.73 -27.39
CA ALA A 131 19.36 -18.11 -27.41
C ALA A 131 19.08 -19.46 -26.74
N LYS A 132 20.00 -20.43 -26.82
CA LYS A 132 19.81 -21.77 -26.20
C LYS A 132 19.95 -21.69 -24.69
N LYS A 133 21.00 -21.01 -24.18
CA LYS A 133 21.18 -20.73 -22.74
C LYS A 133 19.96 -20.00 -22.17
N ARG A 134 19.49 -18.96 -22.87
CA ARG A 134 18.29 -18.20 -22.49
C ARG A 134 17.05 -19.11 -22.41
N GLN A 135 16.79 -19.93 -23.42
CA GLN A 135 15.63 -20.83 -23.45
C GLN A 135 15.69 -21.87 -22.32
N ALA A 136 16.87 -22.39 -21.98
CA ALA A 136 17.04 -23.31 -20.87
C ALA A 136 16.67 -22.66 -19.53
N LEU A 137 17.20 -21.46 -19.28
CA LEU A 137 16.95 -20.70 -18.04
C LEU A 137 15.48 -20.23 -17.92
N ALA A 138 14.86 -19.83 -19.03
CA ALA A 138 13.47 -19.31 -19.07
C ALA A 138 12.42 -20.33 -18.57
N LYS A 139 12.76 -21.62 -18.55
CA LYS A 139 11.93 -22.70 -17.98
C LYS A 139 11.81 -22.57 -16.46
N ALA A 140 12.86 -22.09 -15.80
CA ALA A 140 12.96 -22.03 -14.35
C ALA A 140 12.71 -20.63 -13.79
N ALA A 141 13.15 -19.58 -14.49
CA ALA A 141 13.12 -18.21 -13.98
C ALA A 141 12.61 -17.20 -15.02
N GLU A 142 12.11 -16.07 -14.53
CA GLU A 142 11.70 -14.94 -15.35
C GLU A 142 12.87 -13.97 -15.60
N LEU A 143 13.81 -13.88 -14.64
CA LEU A 143 14.92 -12.94 -14.66
C LEU A 143 16.27 -13.67 -14.55
N VAL A 144 17.33 -13.05 -15.09
CA VAL A 144 18.71 -13.53 -14.97
C VAL A 144 19.65 -12.40 -14.53
N ASP A 145 20.55 -12.68 -13.60
CA ASP A 145 21.62 -11.77 -13.18
C ASP A 145 22.94 -12.51 -12.88
N MET A 146 23.89 -11.83 -12.24
CA MET A 146 25.20 -12.39 -11.90
C MET A 146 25.50 -12.43 -10.39
N GLU A 147 24.58 -11.98 -9.53
CA GLU A 147 24.83 -11.79 -8.09
C GLU A 147 23.75 -12.37 -7.15
N GLY A 148 22.49 -12.37 -7.56
CA GLY A 148 21.35 -12.49 -6.63
C GLY A 148 21.32 -13.78 -5.82
N PHE A 149 21.53 -14.93 -6.45
CA PHE A 149 21.60 -16.23 -5.78
C PHE A 149 22.78 -16.28 -4.81
N ALA A 150 23.97 -15.86 -5.24
CA ALA A 150 25.18 -15.82 -4.44
C ALA A 150 25.01 -15.06 -3.12
N ILE A 151 24.39 -13.86 -3.17
CA ILE A 151 24.11 -13.06 -1.98
C ILE A 151 23.05 -13.75 -1.10
N THR A 152 22.01 -14.29 -1.72
CA THR A 152 20.93 -14.98 -1.00
C THR A 152 21.45 -16.21 -0.25
N SER A 153 22.36 -16.99 -0.84
CA SER A 153 22.99 -18.15 -0.20
C SER A 153 23.78 -17.75 1.04
N VAL A 154 24.63 -16.73 0.96
CA VAL A 154 25.41 -16.24 2.12
C VAL A 154 24.48 -15.75 3.24
N CYS A 155 23.41 -15.01 2.90
CA CYS A 155 22.44 -14.55 3.89
C CYS A 155 21.73 -15.73 4.57
N ARG A 156 21.36 -16.76 3.81
CA ARG A 156 20.72 -17.97 4.33
C ARG A 156 21.65 -18.75 5.25
N GLU A 157 22.91 -18.94 4.87
CA GLU A 157 23.96 -19.58 5.70
C GLU A 157 24.14 -18.85 7.05
N ARG A 158 23.98 -17.52 7.06
CA ARG A 158 24.11 -16.68 8.26
C ARG A 158 22.77 -16.41 8.98
N GLY A 159 21.65 -16.94 8.50
CA GLY A 159 20.32 -16.72 9.09
C GLY A 159 19.81 -15.29 9.01
N VAL A 160 20.29 -14.49 8.04
CA VAL A 160 19.95 -13.07 7.88
C VAL A 160 18.94 -12.86 6.76
N ALA A 161 17.97 -11.98 6.99
CA ALA A 161 16.97 -11.66 5.97
C ALA A 161 17.63 -10.96 4.76
N CYS A 162 17.34 -11.49 3.57
CA CYS A 162 17.79 -10.95 2.29
C CYS A 162 16.59 -10.54 1.45
N HIS A 163 16.66 -9.40 0.78
CA HIS A 163 15.66 -8.98 -0.20
C HIS A 163 16.32 -8.55 -1.49
N LEU A 164 15.69 -8.86 -2.62
CA LEU A 164 16.24 -8.59 -3.94
C LEU A 164 15.26 -7.73 -4.74
N VAL A 165 15.76 -6.61 -5.27
CA VAL A 165 15.06 -5.72 -6.19
C VAL A 165 15.84 -5.66 -7.49
N LYS A 166 15.18 -5.97 -8.59
CA LYS A 166 15.85 -6.10 -9.90
C LYS A 166 15.16 -5.25 -10.95
N GLY A 167 15.95 -4.52 -11.73
CA GLY A 167 15.48 -3.75 -12.88
C GLY A 167 15.90 -4.38 -14.19
N VAL A 168 14.97 -4.55 -15.12
CA VAL A 168 15.27 -5.13 -16.43
C VAL A 168 16.07 -4.13 -17.26
N SER A 169 17.30 -4.47 -17.64
CA SER A 169 18.16 -3.69 -18.54
C SER A 169 18.03 -4.13 -20.00
N ASP A 170 17.78 -5.41 -20.22
CA ASP A 170 17.84 -6.07 -21.53
C ASP A 170 17.01 -7.37 -21.54
N ARG A 171 16.96 -8.02 -22.70
CA ARG A 171 16.16 -9.24 -22.93
C ARG A 171 17.00 -10.53 -22.95
N ALA A 172 18.23 -10.47 -22.46
CA ALA A 172 19.18 -11.59 -22.44
C ALA A 172 19.33 -12.27 -23.82
N ASP A 173 19.29 -11.46 -24.89
CA ASP A 173 19.43 -11.85 -26.29
C ASP A 173 20.70 -11.25 -26.91
N GLU A 174 20.94 -11.52 -28.20
CA GLU A 174 22.18 -11.12 -28.89
C GLU A 174 22.41 -9.60 -28.88
N ASP A 175 21.33 -8.81 -28.84
CA ASP A 175 21.35 -7.34 -28.74
C ASP A 175 21.54 -6.82 -27.30
N GLY A 176 21.70 -7.71 -26.33
CA GLY A 176 21.68 -7.40 -24.90
C GLY A 176 22.76 -6.39 -24.50
N LYS A 177 23.96 -6.46 -25.07
CA LYS A 177 25.07 -5.53 -24.74
C LYS A 177 24.72 -4.07 -25.02
N ASP A 178 24.19 -3.79 -26.20
CA ASP A 178 23.83 -2.43 -26.59
C ASP A 178 22.57 -1.97 -25.85
N ALA A 179 21.63 -2.89 -25.59
CA ALA A 179 20.44 -2.62 -24.79
C ALA A 179 20.79 -2.21 -23.35
N ILE A 180 21.72 -2.93 -22.71
CA ILE A 180 22.24 -2.57 -21.38
C ILE A 180 22.78 -1.14 -21.42
N ALA A 181 23.72 -0.84 -22.33
CA ALA A 181 24.34 0.49 -22.39
C ALA A 181 23.32 1.62 -22.57
N ARG A 182 22.28 1.41 -23.40
CA ARG A 182 21.21 2.40 -23.63
C ARG A 182 20.30 2.60 -22.42
N ASN A 183 19.92 1.52 -21.74
CA ASN A 183 18.88 1.55 -20.71
C ASN A 183 19.44 1.76 -19.29
N LEU A 184 20.73 1.49 -19.09
CA LEU A 184 21.37 1.46 -17.77
C LEU A 184 21.11 2.74 -16.95
N PRO A 185 21.26 3.98 -17.48
CA PRO A 185 21.01 5.19 -16.69
C PRO A 185 19.57 5.27 -16.18
N THR A 186 18.58 5.02 -17.04
CA THR A 186 17.16 5.11 -16.71
C THR A 186 16.74 4.01 -15.71
N VAL A 187 17.22 2.79 -15.91
CA VAL A 187 16.92 1.66 -15.02
C VAL A 187 17.53 1.87 -13.64
N CYS A 188 18.79 2.33 -13.56
CA CYS A 188 19.46 2.62 -12.29
C CYS A 188 18.78 3.76 -11.53
N GLU A 189 18.31 4.81 -12.21
CA GLU A 189 17.53 5.89 -11.61
C GLU A 189 16.21 5.39 -11.01
N ALA A 190 15.45 4.61 -11.76
CA ALA A 190 14.18 4.03 -11.29
C ALA A 190 14.38 3.02 -10.14
N LEU A 191 15.43 2.20 -10.23
CA LEU A 191 15.83 1.26 -9.19
C LEU A 191 16.21 2.01 -7.91
N ALA A 192 17.01 3.06 -8.02
CA ALA A 192 17.44 3.86 -6.87
C ALA A 192 16.27 4.58 -6.19
N GLU A 193 15.34 5.16 -6.95
CA GLU A 193 14.11 5.75 -6.40
C GLU A 193 13.29 4.70 -5.63
N THR A 194 13.13 3.53 -6.22
CA THR A 194 12.37 2.42 -5.62
C THR A 194 13.04 1.93 -4.33
N VAL A 195 14.35 1.67 -4.37
CA VAL A 195 15.13 1.24 -3.20
C VAL A 195 15.07 2.29 -2.10
N ALA A 196 15.33 3.56 -2.42
CA ALA A 196 15.27 4.66 -1.44
C ALA A 196 13.88 4.79 -0.81
N THR A 197 12.81 4.68 -1.60
CA THR A 197 11.41 4.73 -1.10
C THR A 197 11.12 3.58 -0.15
N GLY A 198 11.54 2.35 -0.48
CA GLY A 198 11.35 1.21 0.41
C GLY A 198 12.18 1.29 1.70
N LEU A 199 13.37 1.90 1.64
CA LEU A 199 14.19 2.18 2.82
C LEU A 199 13.57 3.29 3.70
N HIS A 200 13.02 4.34 3.09
CA HIS A 200 12.44 5.50 3.78
C HIS A 200 11.07 5.20 4.42
N ASN A 201 10.26 4.35 3.79
CA ASN A 201 8.95 3.91 4.31
C ASN A 201 9.04 3.03 5.58
N GLY A 202 10.20 2.97 6.25
CA GLY A 202 10.36 2.40 7.59
C GLY A 202 10.14 0.88 7.70
N ALA A 203 10.01 0.17 6.58
CA ALA A 203 9.65 -1.25 6.58
C ALA A 203 10.86 -2.22 6.52
N LEU A 204 12.07 -1.72 6.26
CA LEU A 204 13.33 -2.47 6.44
C LEU A 204 14.06 -2.11 7.73
N GLY A 205 13.77 -0.94 8.33
CA GLY A 205 14.35 -0.48 9.59
C GLY A 205 13.70 -1.03 10.85
N GLN A 206 12.62 -1.82 10.71
CA GLN A 206 11.91 -2.44 11.83
C GLN A 206 12.34 -3.90 12.02
N THR A 207 13.58 -4.11 12.46
CA THR A 207 13.95 -5.33 13.22
C THR A 207 14.14 -5.05 14.71
N GLY A 208 13.84 -3.83 15.18
CA GLY A 208 13.73 -3.51 16.61
C GLY A 208 12.41 -2.81 16.91
N SER A 209 11.55 -3.47 17.70
CA SER A 209 10.35 -2.92 18.36
C SER A 209 9.25 -2.36 17.43
N SER A 210 8.38 -3.20 16.90
CA SER A 210 7.06 -3.34 17.54
C SER A 210 6.55 -4.79 17.53
N SER A 211 7.36 -5.70 18.06
CA SER A 211 6.95 -7.08 18.37
C SER A 211 5.85 -7.16 19.42
N GLY A 212 5.56 -6.06 20.12
CA GLY A 212 4.45 -5.94 21.05
C GLY A 212 3.08 -5.97 20.36
N LEU A 213 2.08 -6.44 21.11
CA LEU A 213 0.67 -6.43 20.73
C LEU A 213 0.26 -5.09 20.10
N THR A 214 0.74 -3.97 20.65
CA THR A 214 0.46 -2.60 20.18
C THR A 214 0.84 -2.38 18.71
N GLY A 215 2.00 -2.87 18.25
CA GLY A 215 2.43 -2.71 16.85
C GLY A 215 1.58 -3.50 15.87
N LYS A 216 1.11 -4.68 16.31
CA LYS A 216 0.17 -5.51 15.55
C LYS A 216 -1.22 -4.87 15.49
N VAL A 217 -1.66 -4.28 16.61
CA VAL A 217 -2.94 -3.55 16.72
C VAL A 217 -2.94 -2.29 15.85
N VAL A 218 -1.86 -1.51 15.83
CA VAL A 218 -1.76 -0.30 14.98
C VAL A 218 -1.84 -0.65 13.49
N ARG A 219 -1.19 -1.74 13.06
CA ARG A 219 -1.29 -2.23 11.68
C ARG A 219 -2.68 -2.77 11.34
N LEU A 220 -3.33 -3.44 12.29
CA LEU A 220 -4.72 -3.88 12.18
C LEU A 220 -5.66 -2.69 11.94
N ILE A 221 -5.42 -1.55 12.60
CA ILE A 221 -6.28 -0.35 12.59
C ILE A 221 -5.92 0.65 11.45
N ARG A 222 -4.78 0.50 10.75
CA ARG A 222 -4.34 1.40 9.66
C ARG A 222 -4.59 2.88 10.00
N VAL A 223 -3.91 3.38 11.04
CA VAL A 223 -4.12 4.72 11.62
C VAL A 223 -4.06 5.85 10.57
N GLU A 224 -3.19 5.70 9.58
CA GLU A 224 -3.11 6.49 8.35
C GLU A 224 -4.50 6.78 7.73
N HIS A 225 -5.35 5.76 7.62
CA HIS A 225 -6.67 5.89 7.01
C HIS A 225 -7.72 6.52 7.95
N THR A 226 -7.46 6.57 9.26
CA THR A 226 -8.35 7.20 10.26
C THR A 226 -8.35 8.72 10.14
N ILE A 227 -7.22 9.30 9.79
CA ILE A 227 -7.03 10.76 9.65
C ILE A 227 -7.94 11.32 8.54
N PHE A 228 -8.25 10.52 7.51
CA PHE A 228 -9.03 10.99 6.36
C PHE A 228 -10.54 11.05 6.59
N SER A 229 -11.08 10.31 7.57
CA SER A 229 -12.50 10.42 7.93
C SER A 229 -12.79 11.61 8.84
N ILE A 230 -11.77 12.21 9.47
CA ILE A 230 -11.95 13.33 10.41
C ILE A 230 -12.54 14.56 9.72
N PRO A 231 -12.02 15.05 8.57
CA PRO A 231 -12.60 16.21 7.90
C PRO A 231 -14.09 16.02 7.56
N LEU A 232 -14.51 14.81 7.21
CA LEU A 232 -15.91 14.50 6.92
C LEU A 232 -16.79 14.57 8.17
N LEU A 233 -16.31 14.06 9.31
CA LEU A 233 -16.99 14.20 10.60
C LEU A 233 -17.10 15.68 11.02
N VAL A 234 -16.03 16.46 10.83
CA VAL A 234 -16.03 17.90 11.12
C VAL A 234 -17.05 18.62 10.23
N ALA A 235 -17.07 18.31 8.92
CA ALA A 235 -18.02 18.89 7.98
C ALA A 235 -19.48 18.56 8.35
N GLY A 236 -19.78 17.31 8.72
CA GLY A 236 -21.11 16.92 9.19
C GLY A 236 -21.52 17.65 10.49
N ALA A 237 -20.59 17.82 11.43
CA ALA A 237 -20.82 18.59 12.64
C ALA A 237 -21.05 20.09 12.35
N LEU A 238 -20.27 20.69 11.45
CA LEU A 238 -20.47 22.08 11.04
C LEU A 238 -21.85 22.33 10.41
N LEU A 239 -22.34 21.39 9.61
CA LEU A 239 -23.72 21.47 9.09
C LEU A 239 -24.75 21.42 10.22
N GLY A 240 -24.50 20.67 11.29
CA GLY A 240 -25.41 20.55 12.44
C GLY A 240 -25.50 21.78 13.33
N THR A 241 -24.44 22.60 13.38
CA THR A 241 -24.39 23.87 14.11
C THR A 241 -24.79 25.07 13.25
N GLY A 242 -25.09 24.87 11.97
CA GLY A 242 -25.32 25.98 11.04
C GLY A 242 -24.04 26.76 10.70
N GLY A 243 -22.87 26.14 10.81
CA GLY A 243 -21.59 26.70 10.36
C GLY A 243 -20.64 27.17 11.45
N GLN A 244 -21.06 27.12 12.70
CA GLN A 244 -20.21 27.47 13.83
C GLN A 244 -19.42 26.25 14.27
N MET A 245 -18.12 26.41 14.53
CA MET A 245 -17.32 25.28 15.03
C MET A 245 -17.89 24.78 16.37
N PRO A 246 -18.18 23.46 16.51
CA PRO A 246 -18.63 22.90 17.77
C PRO A 246 -17.61 23.13 18.88
N ALA A 247 -18.07 23.13 20.13
CA ALA A 247 -17.18 23.18 21.29
C ALA A 247 -16.12 22.07 21.20
N GLY A 248 -14.87 22.38 21.56
CA GLY A 248 -13.75 21.45 21.42
C GLY A 248 -13.95 20.12 22.16
N SER A 249 -14.71 20.12 23.26
CA SER A 249 -15.11 18.91 23.99
C SER A 249 -16.03 18.01 23.17
N VAL A 250 -17.05 18.58 22.52
CA VAL A 250 -17.99 17.86 21.65
C VAL A 250 -17.25 17.32 20.43
N LEU A 251 -16.39 18.14 19.82
CA LEU A 251 -15.57 17.71 18.68
C LEU A 251 -14.62 16.57 19.06
N GLY A 252 -13.99 16.64 20.24
CA GLY A 252 -13.16 15.57 20.78
C GLY A 252 -13.93 14.26 20.93
N LEU A 253 -15.17 14.32 21.44
CA LEU A 253 -16.03 13.14 21.55
C LEU A 253 -16.46 12.58 20.18
N ILE A 254 -16.76 13.44 19.19
CA ILE A 254 -17.05 12.98 17.82
C ILE A 254 -15.85 12.26 17.21
N ILE A 255 -14.64 12.78 17.42
CA ILE A 255 -13.40 12.15 16.94
C ILE A 255 -13.17 10.82 17.65
N LEU A 256 -13.35 10.75 18.98
CA LEU A 256 -13.24 9.50 19.75
C LEU A 256 -14.25 8.45 19.28
N ALA A 257 -15.49 8.86 19.02
CA ALA A 257 -16.52 7.99 18.45
C ALA A 257 -16.07 7.46 17.07
N GLY A 258 -15.57 8.33 16.20
CA GLY A 258 -15.01 7.94 14.89
C GLY A 258 -13.86 6.96 14.99
N VAL A 259 -12.92 7.17 15.91
CA VAL A 259 -11.77 6.26 16.16
C VAL A 259 -12.27 4.90 16.68
N GLY A 260 -13.20 4.88 17.63
CA GLY A 260 -13.80 3.65 18.16
C GLY A 260 -14.56 2.86 17.09
N ALA A 261 -15.43 3.54 16.35
CA ALA A 261 -16.22 2.97 15.26
C ALA A 261 -15.32 2.37 14.17
N ARG A 262 -14.27 3.09 13.77
CA ARG A 262 -13.30 2.59 12.80
C ARG A 262 -12.52 1.38 13.32
N THR A 263 -12.09 1.41 14.57
CA THR A 263 -11.40 0.28 15.23
C THR A 263 -12.29 -0.97 15.21
N LEU A 264 -13.57 -0.81 15.56
CA LEU A 264 -14.58 -1.88 15.46
C LEU A 264 -14.71 -2.39 14.03
N GLY A 265 -15.00 -1.52 13.06
CA GLY A 265 -15.23 -1.91 11.66
C GLY A 265 -14.02 -2.62 11.05
N MET A 266 -12.81 -2.13 11.30
CA MET A 266 -11.58 -2.76 10.79
C MET A 266 -11.27 -4.10 11.45
N ALA A 267 -11.40 -4.19 12.77
CA ALA A 267 -11.19 -5.46 13.48
C ALA A 267 -12.21 -6.50 13.01
N MET A 268 -13.49 -6.14 12.94
CA MET A 268 -14.55 -7.04 12.49
C MET A 268 -14.39 -7.43 11.03
N ASN A 269 -14.00 -6.51 10.15
CA ASN A 269 -13.69 -6.86 8.77
C ASN A 269 -12.55 -7.90 8.69
N ARG A 270 -11.47 -7.71 9.44
CA ARG A 270 -10.33 -8.65 9.46
C ARG A 270 -10.69 -10.00 10.06
N ILE A 271 -11.53 -10.03 11.08
CA ILE A 271 -12.01 -11.25 11.71
C ILE A 271 -12.91 -12.03 10.74
N LEU A 272 -13.90 -11.36 10.16
CA LEU A 272 -14.89 -11.98 9.28
C LEU A 272 -14.24 -12.42 7.98
N ASP A 273 -13.29 -11.68 7.43
CA ASP A 273 -12.65 -12.02 6.16
C ASP A 273 -11.45 -12.94 6.28
N ARG A 274 -11.08 -13.39 7.48
CA ARG A 274 -9.84 -14.16 7.71
C ARG A 274 -9.63 -15.34 6.74
N ASP A 275 -10.70 -16.08 6.43
CA ASP A 275 -10.64 -17.29 5.61
C ASP A 275 -10.52 -16.91 4.12
N ILE A 276 -11.17 -15.82 3.71
CA ILE A 276 -11.04 -15.22 2.37
C ILE A 276 -9.64 -14.63 2.18
N ASP A 277 -9.17 -13.89 3.19
CA ASP A 277 -7.87 -13.24 3.18
C ASP A 277 -6.71 -14.25 3.14
N ALA A 278 -6.88 -15.43 3.74
CA ALA A 278 -5.89 -16.52 3.71
C ALA A 278 -5.68 -17.10 2.30
N LEU A 279 -6.73 -17.09 1.47
CA LEU A 279 -6.69 -17.64 0.10
C LEU A 279 -6.15 -16.64 -0.93
N ASN A 280 -6.10 -15.35 -0.60
CA ASN A 280 -5.61 -14.33 -1.51
C ASN A 280 -4.10 -14.06 -1.27
N PRO A 281 -3.23 -14.22 -2.29
CA PRO A 281 -1.78 -14.03 -2.16
C PRO A 281 -1.35 -12.68 -1.58
N ARG A 282 -2.12 -11.61 -1.84
CA ARG A 282 -1.84 -10.26 -1.34
C ARG A 282 -2.14 -10.11 0.15
N THR A 283 -3.10 -10.88 0.67
CA THR A 283 -3.64 -10.71 2.02
C THR A 283 -3.34 -11.88 2.95
N ALA A 284 -2.81 -12.98 2.43
CA ALA A 284 -2.45 -14.18 3.21
C ALA A 284 -1.41 -13.87 4.30
N ALA A 285 -0.56 -12.86 4.10
CA ALA A 285 0.43 -12.42 5.07
C ALA A 285 -0.11 -11.46 6.15
N ARG A 286 -1.41 -11.13 6.15
CA ARG A 286 -2.03 -10.28 7.18
C ARG A 286 -1.98 -10.93 8.56
N GLU A 287 -2.18 -10.13 9.60
CA GLU A 287 -1.91 -10.51 10.98
C GLU A 287 -2.74 -11.71 11.46
N ILE A 288 -4.02 -11.79 11.08
CA ILE A 288 -4.91 -12.90 11.48
C ILE A 288 -4.67 -14.15 10.61
N PRO A 289 -4.70 -14.09 9.25
CA PRO A 289 -4.47 -15.26 8.41
C PRO A 289 -3.10 -15.91 8.61
N SER A 290 -2.04 -15.12 8.82
CA SER A 290 -0.68 -15.63 9.06
C SER A 290 -0.43 -16.09 10.50
N GLY A 291 -1.43 -15.99 11.39
CA GLY A 291 -1.32 -16.37 12.80
C GLY A 291 -0.50 -15.42 13.68
N GLN A 292 -0.06 -14.26 13.16
CA GLN A 292 0.68 -13.26 13.94
C GLN A 292 -0.16 -12.61 15.05
N LEU A 293 -1.48 -12.56 14.91
CA LEU A 293 -2.45 -12.08 15.90
C LEU A 293 -3.55 -13.13 16.12
N SER A 294 -3.78 -13.51 17.37
CA SER A 294 -4.83 -14.48 17.71
C SER A 294 -6.23 -13.88 17.51
N LEU A 295 -7.22 -14.72 17.20
CA LEU A 295 -8.62 -14.29 17.09
C LEU A 295 -9.14 -13.68 18.39
N ARG A 296 -8.75 -14.22 19.55
CA ARG A 296 -9.11 -13.65 20.86
C ARG A 296 -8.61 -12.22 21.00
N ALA A 297 -7.36 -11.95 20.59
CA ALA A 297 -6.81 -10.61 20.59
C ALA A 297 -7.54 -9.68 19.60
N ALA A 298 -7.89 -10.18 18.40
CA ALA A 298 -8.65 -9.40 17.43
C ALA A 298 -10.06 -9.03 17.96
N TYR A 299 -10.78 -9.97 18.59
CA TYR A 299 -12.06 -9.69 19.24
C TYR A 299 -11.94 -8.72 20.41
N ALA A 300 -10.85 -8.80 21.19
CA ALA A 300 -10.58 -7.82 22.26
C ALA A 300 -10.39 -6.41 21.69
N VAL A 301 -9.72 -6.27 20.54
CA VAL A 301 -9.60 -4.97 19.83
C VAL A 301 -10.96 -4.48 19.33
N ALA A 302 -11.77 -5.37 18.76
CA ALA A 302 -13.13 -5.02 18.33
C ALA A 302 -14.00 -4.55 19.51
N ALA A 303 -13.95 -5.25 20.64
CA ALA A 303 -14.66 -4.90 21.86
C ALA A 303 -14.17 -3.57 22.46
N ALA A 304 -12.86 -3.31 22.46
CA ALA A 304 -12.29 -2.04 22.89
C ALA A 304 -12.74 -0.88 21.98
N GLY A 305 -12.76 -1.09 20.66
CA GLY A 305 -13.28 -0.12 19.69
C GLY A 305 -14.75 0.18 19.91
N LEU A 306 -15.58 -0.86 20.10
CA LEU A 306 -17.00 -0.71 20.43
C LEU A 306 -17.21 0.02 21.75
N GLY A 307 -16.45 -0.33 22.79
CA GLY A 307 -16.51 0.35 24.10
C GLY A 307 -16.17 1.83 23.99
N LEU A 308 -15.08 2.17 23.29
CA LEU A 308 -14.70 3.57 23.04
C LEU A 308 -15.79 4.33 22.26
N TYR A 309 -16.36 3.70 21.24
CA TYR A 309 -17.46 4.26 20.46
C TYR A 309 -18.70 4.55 21.32
N LEU A 310 -19.17 3.57 22.08
CA LEU A 310 -20.37 3.71 22.92
C LEU A 310 -20.17 4.71 24.06
N LEU A 311 -18.99 4.75 24.69
CA LEU A 311 -18.66 5.74 25.72
C LEU A 311 -18.66 7.16 25.16
N ALA A 312 -18.09 7.34 23.95
CA ALA A 312 -18.12 8.64 23.28
C ALA A 312 -19.56 9.04 22.90
N CYS A 313 -20.36 8.11 22.36
CA CYS A 313 -21.78 8.35 22.07
C CYS A 313 -22.60 8.70 23.33
N ALA A 314 -22.33 8.06 24.47
CA ALA A 314 -22.95 8.40 25.74
C ALA A 314 -22.60 9.82 26.19
N GLY A 315 -21.35 10.24 26.01
CA GLY A 315 -20.91 11.61 26.29
C GLY A 315 -21.50 12.66 25.35
N LEU A 316 -21.88 12.29 24.13
CA LEU A 316 -22.55 13.17 23.16
C LEU A 316 -24.06 13.31 23.41
N GLY A 317 -24.64 12.41 24.21
CA GLY A 317 -25.99 12.54 24.74
C GLY A 317 -26.92 11.36 24.43
N PRO A 318 -28.12 11.32 25.06
CA PRO A 318 -29.00 10.15 25.02
C PRO A 318 -29.48 9.78 23.62
N LEU A 319 -29.77 10.78 22.77
CA LEU A 319 -30.20 10.54 21.39
C LEU A 319 -29.09 9.87 20.55
N VAL A 320 -27.84 10.33 20.70
CA VAL A 320 -26.69 9.76 19.99
C VAL A 320 -26.44 8.33 20.43
N LEU A 321 -26.50 8.08 21.74
CA LEU A 321 -26.37 6.73 22.29
C LEU A 321 -27.48 5.80 21.78
N LEU A 322 -28.74 6.26 21.75
CA LEU A 322 -29.87 5.49 21.23
C LEU A 322 -29.68 5.10 19.75
N LEU A 323 -29.12 6.00 18.95
CA LEU A 323 -28.88 5.78 17.51
C LEU A 323 -27.56 5.03 17.23
N SER A 324 -26.66 4.95 18.20
CA SER A 324 -25.34 4.33 18.04
C SER A 324 -25.32 2.88 17.55
N PRO A 325 -26.34 2.02 17.80
CA PRO A 325 -26.36 0.68 17.21
C PRO A 325 -26.40 0.68 15.68
N LEU A 326 -26.99 1.70 15.04
CA LEU A 326 -27.15 1.72 13.59
C LEU A 326 -25.81 1.80 12.84
N PRO A 327 -24.90 2.77 13.11
CA PRO A 327 -23.57 2.77 12.50
C PRO A 327 -22.74 1.52 12.84
N ALA A 328 -22.83 1.01 14.08
CA ALA A 328 -22.10 -0.19 14.49
C ALA A 328 -22.53 -1.44 13.69
N VAL A 329 -23.83 -1.63 13.49
CA VAL A 329 -24.36 -2.72 12.66
C VAL A 329 -23.92 -2.58 11.21
N LEU A 330 -23.94 -1.38 10.64
CA LEU A 330 -23.44 -1.15 9.28
C LEU A 330 -21.95 -1.53 9.14
N LEU A 331 -21.13 -1.09 10.09
CA LEU A 331 -19.68 -1.36 10.12
C LEU A 331 -19.33 -2.84 10.28
N ILE A 332 -20.18 -3.63 10.94
CA ILE A 332 -20.01 -5.08 11.05
C ILE A 332 -20.56 -5.77 9.78
N GLY A 333 -21.74 -5.34 9.34
CA GLY A 333 -22.50 -5.98 8.27
C GLY A 333 -21.86 -5.84 6.89
N TYR A 334 -21.22 -4.71 6.58
CA TYR A 334 -20.68 -4.48 5.24
C TYR A 334 -19.63 -5.53 4.83
N SER A 335 -18.83 -6.02 5.78
CA SER A 335 -17.80 -7.05 5.54
C SER A 335 -18.39 -8.37 5.03
N LEU A 336 -19.66 -8.65 5.34
CA LEU A 336 -20.35 -9.86 4.91
C LEU A 336 -20.83 -9.78 3.46
N LEU A 337 -21.06 -8.58 2.92
CA LEU A 337 -21.73 -8.39 1.62
C LEU A 337 -21.01 -9.09 0.47
N LYS A 338 -19.68 -9.18 0.52
CA LYS A 338 -18.86 -9.84 -0.52
C LYS A 338 -19.14 -11.33 -0.71
N ARG A 339 -19.86 -11.96 0.22
CA ARG A 339 -20.34 -13.35 0.13
C ARG A 339 -21.63 -13.48 -0.67
N PHE A 340 -22.41 -12.39 -0.75
CA PHE A 340 -23.78 -12.42 -1.24
C PHE A 340 -23.97 -11.65 -2.55
N THR A 341 -23.29 -10.51 -2.72
CA THR A 341 -23.47 -9.62 -3.87
C THR A 341 -22.16 -9.02 -4.38
N CYS A 342 -22.06 -8.78 -5.70
CA CYS A 342 -20.95 -8.02 -6.28
C CYS A 342 -21.02 -6.53 -5.93
N LEU A 343 -22.18 -6.03 -5.47
CA LEU A 343 -22.40 -4.65 -5.04
C LEU A 343 -21.83 -4.35 -3.63
N CYS A 344 -20.92 -5.18 -3.12
CA CYS A 344 -20.38 -5.06 -1.76
C CYS A 344 -19.66 -3.73 -1.49
N HIS A 345 -19.10 -3.10 -2.54
CA HIS A 345 -18.43 -1.80 -2.50
C HIS A 345 -19.33 -0.64 -2.05
N PHE A 346 -20.65 -0.79 -2.20
CA PHE A 346 -21.62 0.20 -1.72
C PHE A 346 -21.84 0.12 -0.21
N GLY A 347 -21.49 -1.01 0.43
CA GLY A 347 -21.57 -1.15 1.88
C GLY A 347 -20.58 -0.25 2.63
N ILE A 348 -19.32 -0.20 2.18
CA ILE A 348 -18.32 0.69 2.79
C ILE A 348 -18.61 2.16 2.47
N GLY A 349 -19.16 2.44 1.28
CA GLY A 349 -19.70 3.76 0.93
C GLY A 349 -20.79 4.20 1.91
N LEU A 350 -21.74 3.31 2.22
CA LEU A 350 -22.81 3.59 3.18
C LEU A 350 -22.27 3.83 4.59
N CYS A 351 -21.28 3.05 5.02
CA CYS A 351 -20.63 3.24 6.32
C CYS A 351 -20.00 4.65 6.43
N LEU A 352 -19.31 5.09 5.39
CA LEU A 352 -18.71 6.43 5.37
C LEU A 352 -19.76 7.53 5.28
N ALA A 353 -20.78 7.35 4.43
CA ALA A 353 -21.89 8.29 4.28
C ALA A 353 -22.64 8.52 5.59
N ALA A 354 -22.86 7.46 6.37
CA ALA A 354 -23.54 7.53 7.66
C ALA A 354 -22.80 8.38 8.70
N SER A 355 -21.49 8.62 8.53
CA SER A 355 -20.71 9.47 9.44
C SER A 355 -21.18 10.94 9.42
N VAL A 356 -21.67 11.42 8.27
CA VAL A 356 -22.13 12.81 8.10
C VAL A 356 -23.38 13.10 8.94
N PRO A 357 -24.52 12.39 8.77
CA PRO A 357 -25.70 12.60 9.62
C PRO A 357 -25.43 12.23 11.07
N ALA A 358 -24.54 11.26 11.36
CA ALA A 358 -24.17 10.95 12.74
C ALA A 358 -23.49 12.15 13.44
N ALA A 359 -22.53 12.80 12.78
CA ALA A 359 -21.88 14.00 13.30
C ALA A 359 -22.84 15.20 13.39
N PHE A 360 -23.75 15.35 12.42
CA PHE A 360 -24.82 16.36 12.46
C PHE A 360 -25.73 16.17 13.68
N VAL A 361 -26.20 14.96 13.94
CA VAL A 361 -27.07 14.65 15.09
C VAL A 361 -26.32 14.87 16.40
N ALA A 362 -25.03 14.53 16.45
CA ALA A 362 -24.19 14.67 17.63
C ALA A 362 -24.07 16.10 18.16
N VAL A 363 -24.23 17.11 17.30
CA VAL A 363 -24.17 18.52 17.70
C VAL A 363 -25.54 19.20 17.71
N SER A 364 -26.43 18.84 16.79
CA SER A 364 -27.73 19.50 16.64
C SER A 364 -28.79 18.97 17.61
N GLY A 365 -28.61 17.74 18.11
CA GLY A 365 -29.61 17.03 18.91
C GLY A 365 -30.90 16.69 18.15
N ARG A 366 -30.90 16.81 16.81
CA ARG A 366 -32.09 16.64 15.97
C ARG A 366 -31.83 15.59 14.90
N LEU A 367 -32.79 14.69 14.70
CA LEU A 367 -32.79 13.77 13.56
C LEU A 367 -33.35 14.48 12.32
N ALA A 368 -32.53 15.32 11.68
CA ALA A 368 -32.88 16.03 10.46
C ALA A 368 -31.90 15.69 9.33
N LEU A 369 -32.45 15.27 8.19
CA LEU A 369 -31.70 15.00 6.97
C LEU A 369 -31.87 16.19 6.02
N THR A 370 -31.21 17.31 6.31
CA THR A 370 -31.26 18.47 5.42
C THR A 370 -30.67 18.11 4.05
N ALA A 371 -31.00 18.90 3.02
CA ALA A 371 -30.48 18.68 1.68
C ALA A 371 -28.95 18.69 1.66
N GLU A 372 -28.32 19.58 2.43
CA GLU A 372 -26.87 19.73 2.52
C GLU A 372 -26.22 18.50 3.16
N VAL A 373 -26.79 17.99 4.25
CA VAL A 373 -26.37 16.74 4.91
C VAL A 373 -26.46 15.58 3.93
N MET A 374 -27.56 15.51 3.16
CA MET A 374 -27.78 14.41 2.23
C MET A 374 -26.88 14.48 1.00
N LEU A 375 -26.60 15.68 0.49
CA LEU A 375 -25.66 15.87 -0.62
C LEU A 375 -24.22 15.54 -0.20
N LEU A 376 -23.79 15.93 1.01
CA LEU A 376 -22.48 15.56 1.53
C LEU A 376 -22.37 14.05 1.81
N ALA A 377 -23.42 13.44 2.37
CA ALA A 377 -23.48 12.00 2.56
C ALA A 377 -23.46 11.23 1.22
N ALA A 378 -24.17 11.73 0.20
CA ALA A 378 -24.16 11.18 -1.15
C ALA A 378 -22.77 11.29 -1.79
N PHE A 379 -22.10 12.44 -1.65
CA PHE A 379 -20.70 12.59 -2.04
C PHE A 379 -19.82 11.53 -1.39
N ALA A 380 -19.89 11.39 -0.06
CA ALA A 380 -19.08 10.41 0.68
C ALA A 380 -19.37 8.96 0.28
N PHE A 381 -20.64 8.63 0.03
CA PHE A 381 -21.07 7.33 -0.46
C PHE A 381 -20.40 7.00 -1.80
N PHE A 382 -20.60 7.85 -2.80
CA PHE A 382 -20.08 7.61 -4.15
C PHE A 382 -18.56 7.68 -4.19
N TRP A 383 -17.95 8.65 -3.51
CA TRP A 383 -16.50 8.77 -3.39
C TRP A 383 -15.88 7.45 -2.90
N MET A 384 -16.33 6.93 -1.76
CA MET A 384 -15.71 5.74 -1.19
C MET A 384 -16.07 4.48 -1.96
N SER A 385 -17.28 4.35 -2.49
CA SER A 385 -17.66 3.20 -3.32
C SER A 385 -16.86 3.10 -4.60
N GLY A 386 -16.61 4.23 -5.29
CA GLY A 386 -15.77 4.23 -6.50
C GLY A 386 -14.33 3.81 -6.19
N PHE A 387 -13.71 4.41 -5.17
CA PHE A 387 -12.35 4.03 -4.80
C PHE A 387 -12.24 2.59 -4.26
N ASP A 388 -13.26 2.07 -3.58
CA ASP A 388 -13.26 0.67 -3.14
C ASP A 388 -13.32 -0.30 -4.33
N ILE A 389 -14.07 0.04 -5.40
CA ILE A 389 -14.04 -0.71 -6.67
C ILE A 389 -12.63 -0.68 -7.27
N ILE A 390 -11.99 0.49 -7.32
CA ILE A 390 -10.61 0.62 -7.82
C ILE A 390 -9.65 -0.25 -6.99
N TYR A 391 -9.79 -0.22 -5.67
CA TYR A 391 -8.96 -0.99 -4.76
C TYR A 391 -9.09 -2.49 -5.01
N ALA A 392 -10.32 -2.97 -5.20
CA ALA A 392 -10.63 -4.37 -5.47
C ALA A 392 -10.17 -4.87 -6.85
N MET A 393 -9.83 -3.98 -7.79
CA MET A 393 -9.25 -4.40 -9.08
C MET A 393 -7.95 -5.18 -8.92
N GLN A 394 -7.20 -4.95 -7.84
CA GLN A 394 -5.98 -5.71 -7.51
C GLN A 394 -6.25 -7.19 -7.20
N ASP A 395 -7.47 -7.50 -6.74
CA ASP A 395 -7.86 -8.84 -6.29
C ASP A 395 -8.74 -9.56 -7.31
N ALA A 396 -9.01 -8.97 -8.48
CA ALA A 396 -10.00 -9.47 -9.45
C ALA A 396 -9.75 -10.92 -9.93
N SER A 397 -8.49 -11.34 -10.05
CA SER A 397 -8.14 -12.73 -10.40
C SER A 397 -8.39 -13.68 -9.23
N SER A 398 -7.94 -13.30 -8.04
CA SER A 398 -8.12 -14.08 -6.81
C SER A 398 -9.60 -14.22 -6.46
N ASP A 399 -10.37 -13.13 -6.51
CA ASP A 399 -11.80 -13.11 -6.20
C ASP A 399 -12.60 -14.05 -7.11
N ARG A 400 -12.25 -14.11 -8.40
CA ARG A 400 -12.85 -15.07 -9.35
C ARG A 400 -12.54 -16.53 -9.00
N GLN A 401 -11.33 -16.81 -8.54
CA GLN A 401 -10.91 -18.17 -8.18
C GLN A 401 -11.53 -18.63 -6.85
N THR A 402 -11.67 -17.72 -5.89
CA THR A 402 -12.16 -18.03 -4.53
C THR A 402 -13.66 -17.82 -4.36
N GLY A 403 -14.36 -17.33 -5.40
CA GLY A 403 -15.80 -17.11 -5.38
C GLY A 403 -16.25 -15.85 -4.62
N VAL A 404 -15.33 -14.93 -4.32
CA VAL A 404 -15.66 -13.63 -3.73
C VAL A 404 -16.41 -12.79 -4.75
N LYS A 405 -17.56 -12.24 -4.34
CA LYS A 405 -18.39 -11.42 -5.22
C LYS A 405 -17.95 -9.96 -5.14
N SER A 406 -17.28 -9.49 -6.19
CA SER A 406 -16.86 -8.10 -6.37
C SER A 406 -17.15 -7.62 -7.79
N ILE A 407 -17.29 -6.31 -8.01
CA ILE A 407 -17.50 -5.76 -9.36
C ILE A 407 -16.33 -6.13 -10.29
N PRO A 408 -15.05 -5.97 -9.90
CA PRO A 408 -13.93 -6.38 -10.76
C PRO A 408 -13.91 -7.87 -11.11
N ALA A 409 -14.36 -8.75 -10.21
CA ALA A 409 -14.49 -10.17 -10.50
C ALA A 409 -15.61 -10.45 -11.50
N ALA A 410 -16.74 -9.74 -11.40
CA ALA A 410 -17.93 -9.96 -12.23
C ALA A 410 -17.79 -9.42 -13.66
N ILE A 411 -17.25 -8.21 -13.84
CA ILE A 411 -17.21 -7.51 -15.14
C ILE A 411 -15.79 -7.18 -15.63
N GLY A 412 -14.77 -7.67 -14.92
CA GLY A 412 -13.37 -7.42 -15.24
C GLY A 412 -12.87 -6.03 -14.82
N VAL A 413 -11.55 -5.85 -14.86
CA VAL A 413 -10.85 -4.63 -14.43
C VAL A 413 -11.28 -3.41 -15.24
N THR A 414 -11.36 -3.53 -16.58
CA THR A 414 -11.77 -2.41 -17.44
C THR A 414 -13.23 -2.01 -17.24
N GLY A 415 -14.13 -3.00 -17.03
CA GLY A 415 -15.53 -2.72 -16.71
C GLY A 415 -15.67 -2.05 -15.35
N ALA A 416 -14.94 -2.53 -14.35
CA ALA A 416 -14.92 -1.97 -13.01
C ALA A 416 -14.38 -0.53 -12.97
N ASP A 417 -13.33 -0.21 -13.72
CA ASP A 417 -12.81 1.16 -13.82
C ASP A 417 -13.85 2.12 -14.42
N ARG A 418 -14.59 1.70 -15.46
CA ARG A 418 -15.70 2.48 -16.02
C ARG A 418 -16.84 2.70 -15.03
N VAL A 419 -17.23 1.66 -14.30
CA VAL A 419 -18.26 1.76 -13.24
C VAL A 419 -17.80 2.70 -12.14
N SER A 420 -16.55 2.58 -11.69
CA SER A 420 -15.96 3.50 -10.72
C SER A 420 -15.95 4.94 -11.23
N ALA A 421 -15.64 5.18 -12.51
CA ALA A 421 -15.64 6.52 -13.08
C ALA A 421 -17.04 7.14 -13.09
N MET A 422 -18.08 6.37 -13.43
CA MET A 422 -19.48 6.84 -13.35
C MET A 422 -19.90 7.15 -11.92
N ILE A 423 -19.47 6.33 -10.95
CA ILE A 423 -19.73 6.56 -9.54
C ILE A 423 -19.01 7.84 -9.05
N HIS A 424 -17.75 8.05 -9.43
CA HIS A 424 -17.04 9.28 -9.10
C HIS A 424 -17.65 10.52 -9.76
N LEU A 425 -18.20 10.39 -10.97
CA LEU A 425 -18.99 11.46 -11.57
C LEU A 425 -20.20 11.83 -10.71
N ALA A 426 -20.95 10.83 -10.20
CA ALA A 426 -22.05 11.08 -9.27
C ALA A 426 -21.60 11.74 -7.96
N ALA A 427 -20.40 11.40 -7.46
CA ALA A 427 -19.79 12.08 -6.32
C ALA A 427 -19.57 13.57 -6.60
N VAL A 428 -18.97 13.90 -7.76
CA VAL A 428 -18.74 15.29 -8.19
C VAL A 428 -20.07 16.03 -8.35
N THR A 429 -21.09 15.40 -8.95
CA THR A 429 -22.41 16.01 -9.11
C THR A 429 -23.03 16.35 -7.76
N ALA A 430 -22.96 15.46 -6.76
CA ALA A 430 -23.44 15.73 -5.42
C ALA A 430 -22.68 16.90 -4.75
N LEU A 431 -21.37 16.98 -4.96
CA LEU A 431 -20.53 18.04 -4.41
C LEU A 431 -20.81 19.42 -5.06
N VAL A 432 -21.02 19.46 -6.38
CA VAL A 432 -21.41 20.67 -7.11
C VAL A 432 -22.81 21.13 -6.68
N ALA A 433 -23.75 20.20 -6.54
CA ALA A 433 -25.08 20.51 -6.03
C ALA A 433 -25.03 21.06 -4.58
N LEU A 434 -24.16 20.51 -3.72
CA LEU A 434 -23.93 21.03 -2.37
C LEU A 434 -23.38 22.45 -2.41
N TRP A 435 -22.32 22.68 -3.18
CA TRP A 435 -21.71 24.00 -3.36
C TRP A 435 -22.73 25.05 -3.82
N TRP A 436 -23.53 24.72 -4.85
CA TRP A 436 -24.59 25.57 -5.36
C TRP A 436 -25.65 25.85 -4.29
N ARG A 437 -26.12 24.81 -3.61
CA ARG A 437 -27.18 24.89 -2.61
C ARG A 437 -26.81 25.79 -1.44
N MET A 438 -25.54 25.74 -1.04
CA MET A 438 -25.00 26.57 0.04
C MET A 438 -24.74 28.02 -0.38
N GLY A 439 -24.81 28.35 -1.68
CA GLY A 439 -24.39 29.66 -2.18
C GLY A 439 -22.91 29.94 -1.92
N ALA A 440 -22.09 28.89 -1.89
CA ALA A 440 -20.72 28.93 -1.40
C ALA A 440 -19.77 29.69 -2.34
N GLY A 441 -18.80 30.40 -1.77
CA GLY A 441 -17.85 31.23 -2.52
C GLY A 441 -16.80 30.46 -3.34
N LEU A 442 -15.89 31.20 -3.97
CA LEU A 442 -14.84 30.66 -4.86
C LEU A 442 -13.83 29.75 -4.13
N THR A 443 -13.59 29.96 -2.85
CA THR A 443 -12.70 29.11 -2.03
C THR A 443 -13.26 27.69 -1.88
N ALA A 444 -14.57 27.56 -1.63
CA ALA A 444 -15.26 26.28 -1.62
C ALA A 444 -15.29 25.63 -3.01
N ALA A 445 -15.46 26.44 -4.07
CA ALA A 445 -15.36 25.95 -5.45
C ALA A 445 -13.97 25.37 -5.75
N ALA A 446 -12.89 26.04 -5.30
CA ALA A 446 -11.53 25.55 -5.47
C ALA A 446 -11.30 24.19 -4.78
N ALA A 447 -11.84 23.98 -3.57
CA ALA A 447 -11.81 22.68 -2.91
C ALA A 447 -12.56 21.60 -3.72
N GLY A 448 -13.73 21.94 -4.27
CA GLY A 448 -14.46 21.05 -5.19
C GLY A 448 -13.66 20.70 -6.46
N ILE A 449 -12.93 21.67 -7.04
CA ILE A 449 -12.06 21.45 -8.19
C ILE A 449 -10.90 20.52 -7.85
N VAL A 450 -10.30 20.64 -6.66
CA VAL A 450 -9.25 19.71 -6.20
C VAL A 450 -9.81 18.29 -6.07
N ALA A 451 -11.03 18.12 -5.56
CA ALA A 451 -11.68 16.82 -5.50
C ALA A 451 -11.91 16.24 -6.91
N LEU A 452 -12.43 17.05 -7.84
CA LEU A 452 -12.60 16.67 -9.25
C LEU A 452 -11.28 16.25 -9.90
N ALA A 453 -10.22 17.04 -9.71
CA ALA A 453 -8.89 16.73 -10.25
C ALA A 453 -8.37 15.39 -9.69
N ALA A 454 -8.56 15.12 -8.39
CA ALA A 454 -8.21 13.84 -7.79
C ALA A 454 -8.98 12.67 -8.41
N PHE A 455 -10.29 12.80 -8.67
CA PHE A 455 -11.06 11.78 -9.38
C PHE A 455 -10.56 11.55 -10.80
N ILE A 456 -10.25 12.60 -11.55
CA ILE A 456 -9.71 12.48 -12.92
C ILE A 456 -8.36 11.75 -12.89
N VAL A 457 -7.44 12.17 -12.01
CA VAL A 457 -6.12 11.54 -11.87
C VAL A 457 -6.25 10.07 -11.48
N ALA A 458 -7.22 9.70 -10.66
CA ALA A 458 -7.48 8.31 -10.28
C ALA A 458 -7.82 7.40 -11.48
N HIS A 459 -8.31 7.94 -12.60
CA HIS A 459 -8.65 7.16 -13.79
C HIS A 459 -7.63 7.28 -14.93
N LEU A 460 -6.52 8.01 -14.75
CA LEU A 460 -5.49 8.11 -15.76
C LEU A 460 -4.73 6.76 -15.91
N PRO A 461 -4.50 6.27 -17.15
CA PRO A 461 -3.86 4.97 -17.40
C PRO A 461 -2.49 4.81 -16.76
N GLY A 462 -1.69 5.89 -16.67
CA GLY A 462 -0.35 5.88 -16.10
C GLY A 462 -0.27 5.85 -14.58
N VAL A 463 -1.40 5.97 -13.87
CA VAL A 463 -1.42 6.01 -12.40
C VAL A 463 -1.60 4.59 -11.83
N PRO A 464 -0.65 4.08 -11.01
CA PRO A 464 -0.76 2.75 -10.41
C PRO A 464 -1.98 2.60 -9.50
N LEU A 465 -2.63 1.43 -9.51
CA LEU A 465 -3.84 1.13 -8.71
C LEU A 465 -3.68 1.46 -7.21
N VAL A 466 -2.50 1.17 -6.65
CA VAL A 466 -2.19 1.47 -5.25
C VAL A 466 -2.29 2.97 -4.97
N LYS A 467 -1.73 3.82 -5.87
CA LYS A 467 -1.74 5.28 -5.76
C LYS A 467 -3.14 5.87 -5.93
N ARG A 468 -3.98 5.24 -6.78
CA ARG A 468 -5.38 5.64 -6.99
C ARG A 468 -6.17 5.54 -5.69
N PHE A 469 -6.08 4.40 -4.98
CA PHE A 469 -6.75 4.28 -3.68
C PHE A 469 -6.09 5.14 -2.60
N PHE A 470 -4.75 5.20 -2.56
CA PHE A 470 -4.03 6.08 -1.64
C PHE A 470 -2.69 6.52 -2.25
N PRO A 471 -2.40 7.83 -2.38
CA PRO A 471 -3.02 8.95 -1.64
C PRO A 471 -4.20 9.65 -2.33
N ILE A 472 -4.52 9.34 -3.58
CA ILE A 472 -5.45 10.16 -4.38
C ILE A 472 -6.86 10.21 -3.78
N SER A 473 -7.41 9.08 -3.30
CA SER A 473 -8.71 9.07 -2.61
C SER A 473 -8.74 9.99 -1.39
N ALA A 474 -7.67 10.00 -0.59
CA ALA A 474 -7.60 10.86 0.60
C ALA A 474 -7.66 12.34 0.21
N VAL A 475 -6.98 12.74 -0.86
CA VAL A 475 -7.07 14.12 -1.39
C VAL A 475 -8.50 14.44 -1.82
N ALA A 476 -9.16 13.54 -2.57
CA ALA A 476 -10.54 13.74 -3.02
C ALA A 476 -11.51 13.93 -1.83
N GLY A 477 -11.39 13.08 -0.81
CA GLY A 477 -12.22 13.13 0.38
C GLY A 477 -12.03 14.37 1.24
N VAL A 478 -10.78 14.71 1.54
CA VAL A 478 -10.44 15.91 2.32
C VAL A 478 -10.93 17.15 1.59
N ALA A 479 -10.67 17.26 0.29
CA ALA A 479 -11.09 18.39 -0.53
C ALA A 479 -12.62 18.50 -0.61
N GLY A 480 -13.34 17.39 -0.77
CA GLY A 480 -14.80 17.39 -0.75
C GLY A 480 -15.39 17.78 0.60
N ALA A 481 -14.82 17.30 1.71
CA ALA A 481 -15.25 17.69 3.05
C ALA A 481 -15.01 19.18 3.35
N LEU A 482 -14.00 19.81 2.71
CA LEU A 482 -13.72 21.24 2.86
C LEU A 482 -14.76 22.15 2.16
N VAL A 483 -15.52 21.65 1.19
CA VAL A 483 -16.54 22.46 0.48
C VAL A 483 -17.55 23.10 1.45
N PRO A 484 -18.25 22.34 2.32
CA PRO A 484 -19.16 22.95 3.30
C PRO A 484 -18.43 23.75 4.38
N MET A 485 -17.16 23.43 4.68
CA MET A 485 -16.38 24.14 5.70
C MET A 485 -15.93 25.53 5.24
N LEU A 486 -15.60 25.67 3.95
CA LEU A 486 -15.18 26.92 3.32
C LEU A 486 -16.36 27.70 2.70
N GLY A 487 -17.55 27.08 2.68
CA GLY A 487 -18.71 27.62 1.99
C GLY A 487 -19.35 28.82 2.66
N GLY A 488 -18.99 29.15 3.90
CA GLY A 488 -19.60 30.24 4.66
C GLY A 488 -21.10 30.00 4.83
N LEU A 489 -21.47 29.16 5.79
CA LEU A 489 -22.88 29.01 6.14
C LEU A 489 -23.41 30.37 6.65
N PRO A 490 -24.56 30.83 6.14
CA PRO A 490 -25.05 32.21 6.28
C PRO A 490 -25.37 32.63 7.72
#